data_AF-A0A958FUG6-F1
#
_entry.id   AF-A0A958FUG6-F1
#
_cell.length_a   1.000
_cell.length_b   1.000
_cell.length_c   1.000
_cell.angle_alpha   90.00
_cell.angle_beta   90.00
_cell.angle_gamma   90.00
#
_symmetry.space_group_name_H-M   'P 1'
#
loop_
_entity.id
_entity.type
_entity.pdbx_description
1 polymer ?
#
loop_
_entity_poly.entity_id
_entity_poly.type
_entity_poly.pdbx_seq_one_letter_code
_entity_poly.pdbx_strand_id
1 'polypeptide(L)' 'MKLSELKIISRKLAKMAVFAIVVMIAVVSPANGQTEGQWGISASGTYSMPIGSLSDWFKPAGNYSMAIGQQFNANW' A
#
# COMPACT_ATOMS: atom_id res chain seq x y z
N MET A 1 -43.12 -18.13 -10.41
CA MET A 1 -41.96 -17.72 -9.59
C MET A 1 -42.49 -17.12 -8.30
N LYS A 2 -42.09 -17.63 -7.12
CA LYS A 2 -42.69 -17.19 -5.85
C LYS A 2 -42.09 -15.85 -5.41
N LEU A 3 -42.91 -15.00 -4.77
CA LEU A 3 -42.50 -13.67 -4.30
C LEU A 3 -41.31 -13.72 -3.31
N SER A 4 -41.14 -14.85 -2.62
CA SER A 4 -40.00 -15.13 -1.75
C SER A 4 -38.68 -15.29 -2.50
N GLU A 5 -38.69 -15.90 -3.69
CA GLU A 5 -37.49 -16.12 -4.52
C GLU A 5 -37.00 -14.81 -5.13
N LEU A 6 -37.94 -13.93 -5.52
CA LEU A 6 -37.64 -12.61 -6.06
C LEU A 6 -36.88 -11.73 -5.04
N LYS A 7 -37.28 -11.79 -3.77
CA LYS A 7 -36.62 -11.08 -2.65
C LYS A 7 -35.20 -11.59 -2.37
N ILE A 8 -34.95 -12.88 -2.58
CA ILE A 8 -33.63 -13.48 -2.37
C ILE A 8 -32.68 -13.05 -3.50
N ILE A 9 -33.17 -13.05 -4.74
CA ILE A 9 -32.41 -12.64 -5.93
C ILE A 9 -32.05 -11.15 -5.84
N SER A 10 -32.99 -10.29 -5.44
CA SER A 10 -32.71 -8.85 -5.29
C SER A 10 -31.66 -8.55 -4.22
N ARG A 11 -31.66 -9.27 -3.09
CA ARG A 11 -30.63 -9.14 -2.05
C ARG A 11 -29.24 -9.61 -2.53
N LYS A 12 -29.17 -10.66 -3.35
CA LYS A 12 -27.90 -11.13 -3.93
C LYS A 12 -27.34 -10.12 -4.93
N LEU A 13 -28.19 -9.58 -5.80
CA LEU A 13 -27.84 -8.51 -6.74
C LEU A 13 -27.34 -7.25 -6.02
N ALA A 14 -28.02 -6.83 -4.96
CA ALA A 14 -27.58 -5.69 -4.16
C ALA A 14 -26.18 -5.90 -3.55
N LYS A 15 -25.89 -7.10 -3.03
CA LYS A 15 -24.56 -7.43 -2.49
C LYS A 15 -23.48 -7.43 -3.57
N MET A 16 -23.78 -7.97 -4.76
CA MET A 16 -22.85 -7.95 -5.89
C MET A 16 -22.59 -6.53 -6.39
N ALA A 17 -23.62 -5.68 -6.44
CA ALA A 17 -23.48 -4.28 -6.82
C ALA A 17 -22.62 -3.50 -5.82
N VAL A 18 -22.84 -3.69 -4.51
CA VAL A 18 -22.00 -3.07 -3.47
C VAL A 18 -20.54 -3.51 -3.60
N PHE A 19 -20.30 -4.80 -3.82
CA PHE A 19 -18.95 -5.31 -4.03
C PHE A 19 -18.29 -4.69 -5.27
N ALA A 20 -19.00 -4.61 -6.40
CA ALA A 20 -18.50 -3.98 -7.61
C ALA A 20 -18.19 -2.48 -7.42
N ILE A 21 -19.03 -1.76 -6.67
CA ILE A 21 -18.79 -0.34 -6.33
C ILE A 21 -17.54 -0.20 -5.47
N VAL A 22 -17.35 -1.04 -4.45
CA VAL A 22 -16.15 -1.03 -3.60
C VAL A 22 -14.89 -1.30 -4.41
N VAL A 23 -14.92 -2.29 -5.32
CA VAL A 23 -13.79 -2.60 -6.21
C VAL A 23 -13.50 -1.43 -7.15
N MET A 24 -14.52 -0.81 -7.73
CA MET A 24 -14.31 0.37 -8.57
C MET A 24 -13.66 1.50 -7.77
N ILE A 25 -14.18 1.86 -6.57
CA ILE A 25 -13.61 2.93 -5.72
C ILE A 25 -12.14 2.64 -5.37
N ALA A 26 -11.77 1.39 -5.12
CA ALA A 26 -10.39 1.00 -4.87
C ALA A 26 -9.47 1.18 -6.09
N VAL A 27 -9.99 1.01 -7.31
CA VAL A 27 -9.22 1.14 -8.56
C VAL A 27 -9.18 2.59 -9.07
N VAL A 28 -10.22 3.40 -8.82
CA VAL A 28 -10.25 4.81 -9.27
C VAL A 28 -9.52 5.77 -8.34
N SER A 29 -9.00 5.32 -7.19
CA SER A 29 -8.03 6.13 -6.45
C SER A 29 -6.77 6.16 -7.30
N PRO A 30 -6.48 7.26 -8.04
CA PRO A 30 -5.21 7.32 -8.73
C PRO A 30 -4.18 7.23 -7.63
N ALA A 31 -3.23 6.30 -7.73
CA ALA A 31 -1.99 6.48 -7.02
C ALA A 31 -1.50 7.86 -7.46
N ASN A 32 -1.60 8.87 -6.60
CA ASN A 32 -1.14 10.22 -6.90
C ASN A 32 0.34 10.08 -7.26
N GLY A 33 0.64 10.05 -8.56
CA GLY A 33 2.00 10.05 -9.06
C GLY A 33 2.68 11.25 -8.46
N GLN A 34 3.89 11.04 -7.92
CA GLN A 34 4.55 12.10 -7.17
C GLN A 34 4.74 13.32 -8.09
N THR A 35 4.15 14.44 -7.71
CA THR A 35 4.16 15.66 -8.54
C THR A 35 5.33 16.55 -8.14
N GLU A 36 5.83 17.35 -9.08
CA GLU A 36 6.82 18.39 -8.77
C GLU A 36 6.34 19.30 -7.63
N GLY A 37 7.25 19.57 -6.69
CA GLY A 37 6.99 20.33 -5.47
C GLY A 37 6.37 19.53 -4.33
N GLN A 38 6.01 18.25 -4.52
CA GLN A 38 5.43 17.41 -3.48
C GLN A 38 6.47 17.06 -2.41
N TRP A 39 6.11 17.26 -1.14
CA TRP A 39 6.91 16.82 -0.01
C TRP A 39 6.54 15.40 0.39
N GLY A 40 7.56 14.59 0.66
CA GLY A 40 7.44 13.22 1.12
C GLY A 40 8.27 12.99 2.38
N ILE A 41 7.78 12.09 3.24
CA ILE A 41 8.51 11.57 4.38
C ILE A 41 8.63 10.06 4.17
N SER A 42 9.83 9.53 4.34
CA SER A 42 10.09 8.08 4.31
C SER A 42 10.79 7.67 5.60
N ALA A 43 10.43 6.48 6.09
CA ALA A 43 11.10 5.82 7.19
C ALA A 43 11.57 4.45 6.71
N SER A 44 12.82 4.11 6.99
CA SER A 44 13.42 2.84 6.60
C SER A 44 14.15 2.20 7.78
N GLY A 45 13.95 0.90 7.95
CA GLY A 45 14.75 0.06 8.83
C GLY A 45 15.61 -0.87 7.99
N THR A 46 16.90 -0.92 8.26
CA THR A 46 17.84 -1.87 7.63
C THR A 46 18.54 -2.68 8.71
N TYR A 47 18.70 -3.98 8.47
CA TYR A 47 19.50 -4.83 9.35
C TYR A 47 20.87 -5.03 8.72
N SER A 48 21.91 -4.57 9.41
CA SER A 48 23.28 -4.85 9.02
C SER A 48 23.65 -6.24 9.53
N MET A 49 23.72 -7.21 8.62
CA MET A 49 24.22 -8.55 8.91
C MET A 49 25.73 -8.60 8.65
N PRO A 50 26.57 -8.88 9.65
CA PRO A 50 27.99 -9.08 9.45
C PRO A 50 28.24 -10.35 8.61
N ILE A 51 29.15 -10.24 7.64
CA ILE A 51 29.46 -11.32 6.68
C ILE A 51 30.80 -11.99 6.99
N GLY A 52 30.92 -13.27 6.64
CA GLY A 52 32.16 -14.03 6.81
C GLY A 52 32.57 -14.14 8.28
N SER A 53 33.88 -14.09 8.56
CA SER A 53 34.41 -14.23 9.93
C SER A 53 33.98 -13.11 10.89
N LEU A 54 33.38 -12.02 10.40
CA LEU A 54 32.86 -10.96 11.26
C LEU A 54 31.57 -11.37 11.98
N SER A 55 30.84 -12.38 11.50
CA SER A 55 29.61 -12.86 12.14
C SER A 55 29.86 -13.51 13.51
N ASP A 56 31.07 -14.00 13.74
CA ASP A 56 31.45 -14.65 15.00
C ASP A 56 31.68 -13.63 16.13
N TRP A 57 31.97 -12.38 15.76
CA TRP A 57 32.37 -11.32 16.68
C TRP A 57 31.30 -10.23 16.84
N PHE A 58 30.50 -10.01 15.79
CA PHE A 58 29.48 -8.97 15.76
C PHE A 58 28.09 -9.56 15.57
N LYS A 59 27.13 -9.04 16.33
CA LYS A 59 25.72 -9.40 16.18
C LYS A 59 25.06 -8.49 15.14
N PRO A 60 24.02 -8.98 14.42
CA PRO A 60 23.22 -8.12 13.56
C PRO A 60 22.66 -6.94 14.34
N ALA A 61 22.78 -5.75 13.76
CA ALA A 61 22.27 -4.51 14.35
C ALA A 61 21.24 -3.87 13.41
N GLY A 62 20.12 -3.43 13.98
CA GLY A 62 19.10 -2.68 13.26
C GLY A 62 19.50 -1.20 13.19
N ASN A 63 19.43 -0.63 11.99
CA ASN A 63 19.60 0.79 11.73
C ASN A 63 18.26 1.35 11.25
N TYR A 64 17.81 2.44 11.86
CA TYR A 64 16.58 3.13 11.48
C TYR A 64 16.93 4.53 11.01
N SER A 65 16.35 4.93 9.89
CA SER A 65 16.54 6.26 9.32
C SER A 65 15.20 6.83 8.86
N MET A 66 15.11 8.16 8.92
CA MET A 66 13.99 8.91 8.38
C MET A 66 14.55 9.93 7.40
N ALA A 67 13.91 10.08 6.25
CA ALA A 67 14.26 11.08 5.26
C ALA A 67 13.03 11.92 4.91
N ILE A 68 13.25 13.21 4.78
CA ILE A 68 12.30 14.16 4.24
C ILE A 68 12.87 14.72 2.94
N GLY A 69 12.03 14.80 1.92
CA GLY A 69 12.45 15.27 0.61
C GLY A 69 11.29 15.92 -0.13
N GLN A 70 11.64 16.75 -1.10
CA GLN A 70 10.71 17.35 -2.03
C GLN A 70 11.05 16.87 -3.43
N GLN A 71 10.04 16.46 -4.19
CA GLN A 71 10.23 16.12 -5.59
C GLN A 71 10.51 17.40 -6.38
N PHE A 72 11.74 17.53 -6.89
CA PHE A 72 12.17 18.64 -7.72
C PHE A 72 11.71 18.51 -9.17
N ASN A 73 11.66 17.29 -9.73
CA ASN A 73 11.07 17.02 -11.04
C ASN A 73 10.68 15.53 -11.15
N ALA A 74 10.28 15.05 -12.32
CA ALA A 74 9.86 13.65 -12.51
C ALA A 74 10.90 12.59 -12.08
N ASN A 75 12.18 12.95 -11.97
CA ASN A 75 13.29 12.04 -11.68
C ASN A 75 14.04 12.33 -10.36
N TRP A 76 13.84 13.50 -9.73
CA TRP A 76 14.66 14.01 -8.63
C TRP A 76 13.81 14.63 -7.54
#